data_AF-A0AA86YFD5-F1
#
_entry.id   AF-A0AA86YFD5-F1
#
_cell.length_a   1.000
_cell.length_b   1.000
_cell.length_c   1.000
_cell.angle_alpha   90.00
_cell.angle_beta   90.00
_cell.angle_gamma   90.00
#
_symmetry.space_group_name_H-M   'P 1'
#
loop_
_entity.id
_entity.type
_entity.pdbx_description
1 polymer ?
#
loop_
_entity_poly.entity_id
_entity_poly.type
_entity_poly.pdbx_seq_one_letter_code
_entity_poly.pdbx_strand_id
1 'polypeptide(L)'
;MYDVFTPETQSLTKRVYNTGTSTAFVRVEVLEIDVTPKMNQRESTQKEVDAGSLTQERLIVSPLRLIIPPSGFQTVRILWSGARDKERYFRIRFTPVLPEENDGFGMSKDEITQYKKNALEAGINVLTGYGSVVVMQPEKPLFNTVIDDRNKQIAIINKGNATIILDNIRYCENAKSHCENKSREIILPGREFILQKKQNNKITFTLIEGDKSKSFNY
;
A
#
# COMPACT_ATOMS: atom_id res chain seq x y z
N MET A 1 -0.25 -4.18 -2.48
CA MET A 1 -0.37 -4.54 -1.05
C MET A 1 -0.68 -3.27 -0.27
N TYR A 2 -1.50 -3.35 0.77
CA TYR A 2 -1.69 -2.24 1.69
C TYR A 2 -1.65 -2.72 3.13
N ASP A 3 -1.33 -1.81 4.04
CA ASP A 3 -1.37 -1.99 5.48
C ASP A 3 -2.29 -0.89 6.06
N VAL A 4 -3.05 -1.19 7.11
CA VAL A 4 -3.96 -0.23 7.74
C VAL A 4 -3.51 0.03 9.18
N PHE A 5 -3.28 1.29 9.50
CA PHE A 5 -3.10 1.74 10.88
C PHE A 5 -4.46 2.16 11.41
N THR A 6 -5.15 1.24 12.10
CA THR A 6 -6.35 1.53 12.87
C THR A 6 -6.03 2.47 14.05
N PRO A 7 -7.04 3.07 14.73
CA PRO A 7 -6.80 3.90 15.91
C PRO A 7 -5.94 3.21 16.98
N GLU A 8 -6.13 1.90 17.17
CA GLU A 8 -5.41 1.07 18.14
C GLU A 8 -3.96 0.75 17.72
N THR A 9 -3.64 0.93 16.43
CA THR A 9 -2.35 0.51 15.86
C THR A 9 -1.36 1.67 15.92
N GLN A 10 -0.42 1.62 16.87
CA GLN A 10 0.68 2.58 16.96
C GLN A 10 1.90 2.19 16.11
N SER A 11 2.10 0.89 15.90
CA SER A 11 3.24 0.37 15.14
C SER A 11 2.89 -0.91 14.38
N LEU A 12 3.48 -1.05 13.20
CA LEU A 12 3.44 -2.28 12.41
C LEU A 12 4.85 -2.78 12.14
N THR A 13 4.96 -4.08 11.88
CA THR A 13 6.21 -4.75 11.57
C THR A 13 6.04 -5.52 10.27
N LYS A 14 6.93 -5.26 9.29
CA LYS A 14 6.87 -5.88 7.96
C LYS A 14 8.15 -6.66 7.68
N ARG A 15 8.00 -7.88 7.16
CA ARG A 15 9.12 -8.70 6.69
C ARG A 15 9.37 -8.45 5.21
N VAL A 16 10.61 -8.17 4.87
CA VAL A 16 11.11 -7.97 3.51
C VAL A 16 11.94 -9.20 3.16
N TYR A 17 11.44 -10.03 2.26
CA TYR A 17 12.11 -11.27 1.87
C TYR A 17 13.00 -11.05 0.65
N ASN A 18 14.17 -11.68 0.64
CA ASN A 18 15.01 -11.80 -0.55
C ASN A 18 14.79 -13.19 -1.15
N THR A 19 14.11 -13.25 -2.28
CA THR A 19 13.89 -14.48 -3.04
C THR A 19 14.94 -14.71 -4.13
N GLY A 20 15.95 -13.84 -4.22
CA GLY A 20 17.07 -13.94 -5.15
C GLY A 20 18.18 -14.87 -4.65
N THR A 21 19.15 -15.11 -5.52
CA THR A 21 20.31 -15.99 -5.27
C THR A 21 21.53 -15.25 -4.70
N SER A 22 21.50 -13.91 -4.68
CA SER A 22 22.55 -13.05 -4.14
C SER A 22 22.02 -12.16 -3.01
N THR A 23 22.93 -11.61 -2.19
CA THR A 23 22.56 -10.65 -1.13
C THR A 23 21.92 -9.41 -1.74
N ALA A 24 20.74 -9.04 -1.27
CA ALA A 24 20.02 -7.86 -1.73
C ALA A 24 20.31 -6.65 -0.84
N PHE A 25 20.67 -5.53 -1.46
CA PHE A 25 20.78 -4.22 -0.83
C PHE A 25 19.51 -3.44 -1.16
N VAL A 26 18.71 -3.09 -0.15
CA VAL A 26 17.38 -2.48 -0.36
C VAL A 26 17.31 -1.13 0.32
N ARG A 27 16.97 -0.10 -0.45
CA ARG A 27 16.60 1.23 0.07
C ARG A 27 15.11 1.26 0.36
N VAL A 28 14.76 1.84 1.49
CA VAL A 28 13.38 2.07 1.90
C VAL A 28 13.08 3.56 1.80
N GLU A 29 12.02 3.91 1.09
CA GLU A 29 11.57 5.29 0.91
C GLU A 29 10.11 5.44 1.35
N VAL A 30 9.79 6.60 1.93
CA VAL A 30 8.44 6.91 2.41
C VAL A 30 7.95 8.19 1.75
N LEU A 31 6.81 8.10 1.09
CA LEU A 31 6.14 9.23 0.43
C LEU A 31 4.73 9.39 0.98
N GLU A 32 4.27 10.62 1.14
CA GLU A 32 2.85 10.90 1.40
C GLU A 32 2.11 11.02 0.07
N ILE A 33 0.90 10.45 0.01
CA ILE A 33 0.03 10.47 -1.17
C ILE A 33 -1.07 11.50 -0.92
N ASP A 34 -1.08 12.56 -1.72
CA ASP A 34 -2.17 13.53 -1.75
C ASP A 34 -3.33 12.97 -2.58
N VAL A 35 -4.46 12.72 -1.93
CA VAL A 35 -5.66 12.13 -2.55
C VAL A 35 -6.76 13.15 -2.85
N THR A 36 -6.44 14.45 -2.82
CA THR A 36 -7.43 15.50 -3.12
C THR A 36 -8.00 15.35 -4.54
N PRO A 37 -9.31 15.55 -4.75
CA PRO A 37 -9.96 15.27 -6.04
C PRO A 37 -9.41 16.06 -7.24
N LYS A 38 -8.78 17.21 -7.00
CA LYS A 38 -8.19 18.07 -8.05
C LYS A 38 -6.81 17.62 -8.50
N MET A 39 -6.12 16.81 -7.70
CA MET A 39 -4.75 16.39 -7.94
C MET A 39 -4.76 14.87 -8.10
N ASN A 40 -4.51 14.38 -9.32
CA ASN A 40 -4.40 12.95 -9.62
C ASN A 40 -3.29 12.31 -8.77
N GLN A 41 -3.63 11.87 -7.55
CA GLN A 41 -2.82 11.13 -6.58
C GLN A 41 -1.32 11.47 -6.65
N ARG A 42 -0.95 12.69 -6.22
CA ARG A 42 0.45 13.12 -6.26
C ARG A 42 1.20 12.57 -5.05
N GLU A 43 2.34 11.94 -5.29
CA GLU A 43 3.25 11.50 -4.24
C GLU A 43 4.29 12.59 -3.98
N SER A 44 4.57 12.85 -2.71
CA SER A 44 5.55 13.84 -2.28
C SER A 44 6.26 13.37 -1.02
N THR A 45 7.44 13.95 -0.76
CA THR A 45 8.13 13.73 0.51
C THR A 45 7.25 14.20 1.66
N GLN A 46 7.32 13.49 2.78
CA GLN A 46 6.66 13.93 4.01
C GLN A 46 7.19 15.32 4.40
N LYS A 47 6.33 16.18 4.93
CA LYS A 47 6.78 17.48 5.45
C LYS A 47 7.67 17.23 6.66
N GLU A 48 8.95 17.62 6.59
CA GLU A 48 9.92 17.37 7.67
C GLU A 48 10.01 18.52 8.68
N VAL A 49 9.66 19.74 8.27
CA VAL A 49 9.78 20.95 9.08
C VAL A 49 8.50 21.77 8.98
N ASP A 50 7.93 22.12 10.13
CA ASP A 50 6.95 23.20 10.25
C ASP A 50 7.48 24.21 11.27
N ALA A 51 7.52 25.49 10.89
CA ALA A 51 8.00 26.59 11.71
C ALA A 51 9.36 26.36 12.44
N GLY A 52 10.28 25.60 11.85
CA GLY A 52 11.61 25.35 12.44
C GLY A 52 11.68 24.20 13.45
N SER A 53 10.58 23.48 13.68
CA SER A 53 10.56 22.23 14.46
C SER A 53 10.40 21.02 13.53
N LEU A 54 11.06 19.91 13.86
CA LEU A 54 10.75 18.60 13.27
C LEU A 54 9.26 18.33 13.45
N THR A 55 8.57 18.04 12.36
CA THR A 55 7.14 17.67 12.42
C THR A 55 7.01 16.35 13.18
N GLN A 56 6.19 16.35 14.23
CA GLN A 56 5.85 15.11 14.95
C GLN A 56 4.91 14.21 14.13
N GLU A 57 4.24 14.79 13.13
CA GLU A 57 3.26 14.12 12.27
C GLU A 57 3.85 13.47 11.03
N ARG A 58 4.64 12.42 11.24
CA ARG A 58 5.24 11.65 10.15
C ARG A 58 5.17 10.15 10.39
N LEU A 59 5.12 9.42 9.29
CA LEU A 59 5.30 7.98 9.27
C LEU A 59 6.81 7.69 9.35
N ILE A 60 7.21 7.10 10.46
CA ILE A 60 8.60 6.71 10.72
C ILE A 60 8.75 5.25 10.28
N VAL A 61 9.75 4.99 9.43
CA VAL A 61 10.07 3.66 8.94
C VAL A 61 11.54 3.38 9.22
N SER A 62 11.84 2.25 9.86
CA SER A 62 13.20 1.91 10.28
C SER A 62 13.46 0.40 10.26
N PRO A 63 14.63 -0.07 9.79
CA PRO A 63 15.70 0.73 9.18
C PRO A 63 15.36 1.13 7.73
N LEU A 64 16.01 2.18 7.22
CA LEU A 64 15.81 2.68 5.84
C LEU A 64 16.70 1.98 4.79
N ARG A 65 17.58 1.08 5.25
CA ARG A 65 18.58 0.36 4.47
C ARG A 65 18.62 -1.07 4.97
N LEU A 66 18.44 -2.02 4.06
CA LEU A 66 18.41 -3.45 4.39
C LEU A 66 19.50 -4.18 3.60
N ILE A 67 20.16 -5.13 4.26
CA ILE A 67 21.12 -6.05 3.65
C ILE A 67 20.59 -7.46 3.92
N ILE A 68 20.02 -8.09 2.90
CA ILE A 68 19.23 -9.30 3.05
C ILE A 68 19.94 -10.45 2.32
N PRO A 69 20.48 -11.46 3.03
CA PRO A 69 21.09 -12.63 2.39
C PRO A 69 20.10 -13.38 1.49
N PRO A 70 20.58 -14.20 0.54
CA PRO A 70 19.74 -15.06 -0.29
C PRO A 70 18.78 -15.91 0.56
N SER A 71 17.52 -16.03 0.13
CA SER A 71 16.47 -16.76 0.86
C SER A 71 16.20 -16.28 2.29
N GLY A 72 16.74 -15.12 2.68
CA GLY A 72 16.57 -14.50 3.99
C GLY A 72 15.47 -13.44 4.02
N PHE A 73 15.27 -12.84 5.20
CA PHE A 73 14.46 -11.65 5.34
C PHE A 73 15.05 -10.67 6.35
N GLN A 74 14.71 -9.40 6.21
CA GLN A 74 14.87 -8.41 7.26
C GLN A 74 13.54 -7.78 7.62
N THR A 75 13.50 -7.20 8.82
CA THR A 75 12.28 -6.64 9.38
C THR A 75 12.36 -5.12 9.40
N VAL A 76 11.27 -4.48 8.97
CA VAL A 76 11.10 -3.04 9.01
C VAL A 76 9.94 -2.69 9.94
N ARG A 77 10.20 -1.79 10.88
CA ARG A 77 9.22 -1.23 11.79
C ARG A 77 8.65 0.06 11.22
N ILE A 78 7.35 0.17 11.26
CA ILE A 78 6.58 1.33 10.80
C ILE A 78 5.87 1.90 12.03
N LEU A 79 6.01 3.19 12.26
CA LEU A 79 5.54 3.89 13.46
C LEU A 79 4.86 5.19 13.04
N TRP A 80 3.80 5.54 13.75
CA TRP A 80 3.12 6.83 13.61
C TRP A 80 3.12 7.57 14.93
N SER A 81 3.57 8.83 14.92
CA SER A 81 3.69 9.68 16.12
C SER A 81 2.85 10.97 16.06
N GLY A 82 1.99 11.11 15.06
CA GLY A 82 1.20 12.33 14.83
C GLY A 82 -0.26 12.26 15.26
N ALA A 83 -0.95 13.39 15.14
CA ALA A 83 -2.40 13.45 15.24
C ALA A 83 -3.09 12.68 14.11
N ARG A 84 -4.32 12.23 14.35
CA ARG A 84 -5.13 11.43 13.41
C ARG A 84 -6.46 12.11 13.11
N ASP A 85 -6.40 13.40 12.79
CA ASP A 85 -7.60 14.22 12.56
C ASP A 85 -8.33 13.85 11.28
N LYS A 86 -7.59 13.34 10.29
CA LYS A 86 -8.10 12.87 9.00
C LYS A 86 -7.35 11.63 8.53
N GLU A 87 -7.98 10.89 7.63
CA GLU A 87 -7.30 9.78 6.98
C GLU A 87 -6.11 10.28 6.14
N ARG A 88 -4.95 9.62 6.27
CA ARG A 88 -3.74 9.92 5.49
C ARG A 88 -3.23 8.66 4.80
N TYR A 89 -2.48 8.85 3.72
CA TYR A 89 -2.01 7.75 2.89
C TYR A 89 -0.53 7.92 2.62
N PHE A 90 0.22 6.83 2.75
CA PHE A 90 1.65 6.83 2.52
C PHE A 90 2.02 5.69 1.59
N ARG A 91 3.03 5.87 0.75
CA ARG A 91 3.68 4.78 0.04
C ARG A 91 5.03 4.50 0.66
N ILE A 92 5.25 3.25 1.04
CA ILE A 92 6.57 2.73 1.39
C ILE A 92 7.09 1.95 0.20
N ARG A 93 8.25 2.34 -0.33
CA ARG A 93 8.93 1.63 -1.43
C ARG A 93 10.14 0.88 -0.89
N PHE A 94 10.29 -0.36 -1.31
CA PHE A 94 11.43 -1.21 -1.04
C PHE A 94 12.12 -1.45 -2.39
N THR A 95 13.19 -0.68 -2.63
CA THR A 95 13.88 -0.65 -3.92
C THR A 95 15.22 -1.35 -3.77
N PRO A 96 15.41 -2.54 -4.36
CA PRO A 96 16.72 -3.13 -4.47
C PRO A 96 17.62 -2.23 -5.31
N VAL A 97 18.86 -2.03 -4.86
CA VAL A 97 19.85 -1.18 -5.51
C VAL A 97 21.17 -1.91 -5.63
N LEU A 98 21.99 -1.49 -6.60
CA LEU A 98 23.40 -1.82 -6.58
C LEU A 98 24.07 -0.88 -5.57
N PRO A 99 24.88 -1.42 -4.63
CA PRO A 99 25.54 -0.56 -3.65
C PRO A 99 26.57 0.35 -4.33
N GLU A 100 26.74 1.54 -3.78
CA GLU A 100 27.68 2.58 -4.18
C GLU A 100 28.41 3.13 -2.95
N GLU A 101 29.53 3.81 -3.17
CA GLU A 101 30.23 4.47 -2.07
C GLU A 101 29.30 5.49 -1.40
N ASN A 102 29.25 5.47 -0.06
CA ASN A 102 28.44 6.39 0.76
C ASN A 102 26.91 6.22 0.63
N ASP A 103 26.42 5.09 0.11
CA ASP A 103 24.98 4.77 0.10
C ASP A 103 24.41 4.44 1.50
N GLY A 104 25.30 4.25 2.48
CA GLY A 104 24.98 3.97 3.88
C GLY A 104 24.77 2.49 4.20
N PHE A 105 25.17 1.55 3.33
CA PHE A 105 25.22 0.11 3.66
C PHE A 105 26.50 -0.30 4.40
N GLY A 106 27.46 0.61 4.56
CA GLY A 106 28.68 0.36 5.35
C GLY A 106 29.70 -0.55 4.66
N MET A 107 29.64 -0.66 3.33
CA MET A 107 30.60 -1.43 2.53
C MET A 107 31.83 -0.61 2.17
N SER A 108 32.98 -1.27 2.12
CA SER A 108 34.22 -0.74 1.56
C SER A 108 34.20 -0.73 0.02
N LYS A 109 35.12 0.02 -0.59
CA LYS A 109 35.27 0.10 -2.05
C LYS A 109 35.54 -1.26 -2.69
N ASP A 110 36.36 -2.08 -2.03
CA ASP A 110 36.73 -3.41 -2.52
C ASP A 110 35.53 -4.36 -2.50
N GLU A 111 34.74 -4.35 -1.42
CA GLU A 111 33.51 -5.13 -1.30
C GLU A 111 32.47 -4.73 -2.35
N ILE A 112 32.30 -3.42 -2.61
CA ILE A 112 31.39 -2.92 -3.64
C ILE A 112 31.84 -3.41 -5.03
N THR A 113 33.14 -3.30 -5.32
CA THR A 113 33.70 -3.71 -6.63
C THR A 113 33.52 -5.20 -6.85
N GLN A 114 33.82 -6.02 -5.84
CA GLN A 114 33.64 -7.46 -5.90
C GLN A 114 32.17 -7.84 -6.06
N TYR A 115 31.25 -7.18 -5.32
CA TYR A 115 29.82 -7.42 -5.45
C TYR A 115 29.32 -7.08 -6.86
N LYS A 116 29.69 -5.91 -7.39
CA LYS A 116 29.28 -5.50 -8.74
C LYS A 116 29.79 -6.47 -9.80
N LYS A 117 31.04 -6.93 -9.68
CA LYS A 117 31.60 -7.93 -10.59
C LYS A 117 30.77 -9.21 -10.57
N ASN A 118 30.54 -9.79 -9.39
CA ASN A 118 29.76 -11.03 -9.24
C ASN A 118 28.30 -10.88 -9.69
N ALA A 119 27.69 -9.73 -9.41
CA ALA A 119 26.31 -9.46 -9.80
C ALA A 119 26.19 -9.25 -11.33
N LEU A 120 27.12 -8.53 -11.95
CA LEU A 120 27.04 -8.15 -13.38
C LEU A 120 27.57 -9.22 -14.34
N GLU A 121 28.37 -10.17 -13.87
CA GLU A 121 28.93 -11.26 -14.69
C GLU A 121 27.87 -12.21 -15.27
N ALA A 122 26.63 -12.21 -14.74
CA ALA A 122 25.58 -13.15 -15.16
C ALA A 122 24.68 -12.70 -16.33
N GLY A 123 24.85 -11.50 -16.86
CA GLY A 123 23.89 -10.92 -17.82
C GLY A 123 22.58 -10.48 -17.14
N ILE A 124 21.94 -9.45 -17.70
CA ILE A 124 20.71 -8.77 -17.25
C ILE A 124 20.32 -9.01 -15.77
N ASN A 125 20.71 -8.09 -14.88
CA ASN A 125 20.19 -8.05 -13.51
C ASN A 125 18.81 -7.40 -13.45
N VAL A 126 17.78 -8.20 -13.23
CA VAL A 126 16.43 -7.69 -12.94
C VAL A 126 16.29 -7.48 -11.43
N LEU A 127 16.27 -6.23 -11.01
CA LEU A 127 15.99 -5.84 -9.63
C LEU A 127 14.51 -5.50 -9.49
N THR A 128 13.74 -6.37 -8.82
CA THR A 128 12.31 -6.14 -8.59
C THR A 128 12.08 -5.53 -7.22
N GLY A 129 11.71 -4.25 -7.19
CA GLY A 129 11.21 -3.60 -5.99
C GLY A 129 9.72 -3.82 -5.77
N TYR A 130 9.24 -3.56 -4.56
CA TYR A 130 7.82 -3.55 -4.26
C TYR A 130 7.43 -2.34 -3.42
N GLY A 131 6.17 -1.92 -3.54
CA GLY A 131 5.59 -0.84 -2.76
C GLY A 131 4.40 -1.32 -1.92
N SER A 132 4.27 -0.79 -0.71
CA SER A 132 3.06 -0.92 0.12
C SER A 132 2.41 0.44 0.30
N VAL A 133 1.09 0.50 0.23
CA VAL A 133 0.33 1.68 0.65
C VAL A 133 -0.05 1.51 2.12
N VAL A 134 0.21 2.50 2.94
CA VAL A 134 -0.24 2.56 4.33
C VAL A 134 -1.42 3.51 4.41
N VAL A 135 -2.57 3.00 4.86
CA VAL A 135 -3.76 3.79 5.16
C VAL A 135 -3.75 4.11 6.65
N MET A 136 -3.61 5.39 6.98
CA MET A 136 -3.63 5.89 8.35
C MET A 136 -5.04 6.34 8.68
N GLN A 137 -5.82 5.51 9.38
CA GLN A 137 -7.19 5.87 9.74
C GLN A 137 -7.22 7.06 10.70
N PRO A 138 -8.29 7.88 10.65
CA PRO A 138 -8.53 8.90 11.66
C PRO A 138 -8.76 8.23 13.02
N GLU A 139 -8.62 8.99 14.11
CA GLU A 139 -8.80 8.49 15.49
C GLU A 139 -10.21 7.90 15.71
N LYS A 140 -11.22 8.48 15.06
CA LYS A 140 -12.62 8.05 15.13
C LYS A 140 -13.12 7.75 13.70
N PRO A 141 -12.86 6.54 13.17
CA PRO A 141 -13.34 6.16 11.85
C PRO A 141 -14.86 6.00 11.86
N LEU A 142 -15.52 6.73 10.97
CA LEU A 142 -16.93 6.68 10.67
C LEU A 142 -17.10 6.04 9.30
N PHE A 143 -17.60 4.81 9.28
CA PHE A 143 -17.96 4.12 8.06
C PHE A 143 -19.43 4.41 7.72
N ASN A 144 -19.67 4.86 6.50
CA ASN A 144 -21.01 5.20 6.00
C ASN A 144 -21.06 4.92 4.50
N THR A 145 -21.21 3.65 4.14
CA THR A 145 -21.36 3.23 2.74
C THR A 145 -22.82 3.30 2.31
N VAL A 146 -23.09 4.00 1.21
CA VAL A 146 -24.38 3.98 0.52
C VAL A 146 -24.26 3.13 -0.73
N ILE A 147 -25.10 2.11 -0.85
CA ILE A 147 -25.22 1.30 -2.07
C ILE A 147 -26.50 1.73 -2.78
N ASP A 148 -26.34 2.35 -3.94
CA ASP A 148 -27.43 2.85 -4.78
C ASP A 148 -27.55 1.94 -6.02
N ASP A 149 -28.56 1.09 -5.99
CA ASP A 149 -28.84 0.14 -7.06
C ASP A 149 -29.71 0.77 -8.16
N ARG A 150 -29.11 0.98 -9.34
CA ARG A 150 -29.75 1.62 -10.50
C ARG A 150 -29.99 0.59 -11.61
N ASN A 151 -30.79 0.95 -12.60
CA ASN A 151 -31.17 0.05 -13.69
C ASN A 151 -29.98 -0.60 -14.43
N LYS A 152 -28.88 0.14 -14.64
CA LYS A 152 -27.70 -0.33 -15.40
C LYS A 152 -26.42 -0.45 -14.59
N GLN A 153 -26.43 -0.04 -13.33
CA GLN A 153 -25.21 0.02 -12.52
C GLN A 153 -25.55 0.02 -11.03
N ILE A 154 -24.58 -0.39 -10.20
CA ILE A 154 -24.63 -0.27 -8.75
C ILE A 154 -23.55 0.73 -8.36
N ALA A 155 -23.93 1.81 -7.69
CA ALA A 155 -23.00 2.80 -7.17
C ALA A 155 -22.72 2.52 -5.69
N ILE A 156 -21.45 2.36 -5.35
CA ILE A 156 -20.97 2.20 -3.98
C ILE A 156 -20.28 3.50 -3.58
N ILE A 157 -20.91 4.24 -2.67
CA ILE A 157 -20.52 5.61 -2.32
C ILE A 157 -20.03 5.61 -0.88
N ASN A 158 -18.76 6.00 -0.67
CA ASN A 158 -18.21 6.17 0.67
C ASN A 158 -18.53 7.58 1.20
N LYS A 159 -19.57 7.71 2.02
CA LYS A 159 -19.91 8.96 2.73
C LYS A 159 -19.28 9.05 4.12
N GLY A 160 -18.41 8.11 4.47
CA GLY A 160 -17.66 8.10 5.73
C GLY A 160 -16.42 9.00 5.69
N ASN A 161 -15.63 8.95 6.75
CA ASN A 161 -14.32 9.61 6.85
C ASN A 161 -13.15 8.62 6.83
N ALA A 162 -13.42 7.33 6.63
CA ALA A 162 -12.44 6.26 6.56
C ALA A 162 -12.62 5.43 5.28
N THR A 163 -11.52 4.88 4.77
CA THR A 163 -11.48 4.08 3.54
C THR A 163 -12.26 2.79 3.71
N ILE A 164 -13.04 2.45 2.69
CA ILE A 164 -13.74 1.15 2.58
C ILE A 164 -13.12 0.34 1.45
N ILE A 165 -13.23 -0.99 1.54
CA ILE A 165 -12.71 -1.90 0.53
C ILE A 165 -13.87 -2.72 -0.05
N LEU A 166 -13.86 -2.83 -1.36
CA LEU A 166 -14.70 -3.74 -2.11
C LEU A 166 -13.84 -4.92 -2.56
N ASP A 167 -14.13 -6.11 -2.07
CA ASP A 167 -13.34 -7.31 -2.32
C ASP A 167 -14.19 -8.42 -2.94
N ASN A 168 -13.54 -9.46 -3.47
CA ASN A 168 -14.19 -10.62 -4.08
C ASN A 168 -15.27 -10.23 -5.11
N ILE A 169 -15.03 -9.18 -5.90
CA ILE A 169 -15.96 -8.69 -6.89
C ILE A 169 -16.06 -9.72 -8.02
N ARG A 170 -17.27 -10.22 -8.27
CA ARG A 170 -17.54 -11.27 -9.25
C ARG A 170 -18.76 -10.95 -10.09
N TYR A 171 -18.63 -11.21 -11.39
CA TYR A 171 -19.72 -11.18 -12.35
C TYR A 171 -20.01 -12.60 -12.81
N CYS A 172 -21.13 -13.17 -12.39
CA CYS A 172 -21.50 -14.55 -12.71
C CYS A 172 -22.71 -14.59 -13.63
N GLU A 173 -22.63 -15.32 -14.75
CA GLU A 173 -23.79 -15.55 -15.63
C GLU A 173 -24.88 -16.35 -14.91
N ASN A 174 -24.48 -17.38 -14.14
CA ASN A 174 -25.36 -18.22 -13.34
C ASN A 174 -24.90 -18.27 -11.88
N ALA A 175 -25.76 -18.69 -10.94
CA ALA A 175 -25.51 -18.61 -9.49
C ALA A 175 -24.22 -19.29 -8.99
N LYS A 176 -23.58 -20.17 -9.78
CA LYS A 176 -22.36 -20.91 -9.39
C LYS A 176 -21.35 -21.18 -10.52
N SER A 177 -21.61 -20.75 -11.76
CA SER A 177 -20.74 -21.06 -12.91
C SER A 177 -20.50 -19.81 -13.78
N HIS A 178 -19.36 -19.79 -14.47
CA HIS A 178 -18.93 -18.71 -15.36
C HIS A 178 -18.87 -17.33 -14.66
N CYS A 179 -18.03 -17.24 -13.64
CA CYS A 179 -17.77 -15.98 -12.91
C CYS A 179 -16.46 -15.31 -13.37
N GLU A 180 -16.54 -14.06 -13.79
CA GLU A 180 -15.39 -13.18 -14.00
C GLU A 180 -15.03 -12.49 -12.68
N ASN A 181 -13.78 -12.63 -12.23
CA ASN A 181 -13.29 -11.93 -11.03
C ASN A 181 -12.73 -10.56 -11.41
N LYS A 182 -13.04 -9.54 -10.62
CA LYS A 182 -12.42 -8.22 -10.69
C LYS A 182 -11.42 -8.02 -9.56
N SER A 183 -10.47 -7.12 -9.78
CA SER A 183 -9.57 -6.63 -8.74
C SER A 183 -10.37 -6.07 -7.57
N ARG A 184 -9.81 -6.18 -6.36
CA ARG A 184 -10.34 -5.44 -5.22
C ARG A 184 -10.25 -3.95 -5.50
N GLU A 185 -11.17 -3.19 -4.96
CA GLU A 185 -11.22 -1.75 -5.11
C GLU A 185 -11.15 -1.07 -3.75
N ILE A 186 -10.39 0.02 -3.67
CA ILE A 186 -10.23 0.83 -2.47
C ILE A 186 -10.97 2.14 -2.70
N ILE A 187 -12.00 2.40 -1.90
CA ILE A 187 -12.87 3.57 -2.06
C ILE A 187 -12.59 4.53 -0.92
N LEU A 188 -11.89 5.62 -1.24
CA LEU A 188 -11.53 6.65 -0.27
C LEU A 188 -12.76 7.45 0.18
N PRO A 189 -12.69 8.15 1.33
CA PRO A 189 -13.74 9.05 1.80
C PRO A 189 -14.21 10.02 0.72
N GLY A 190 -15.53 10.15 0.58
CA GLY A 190 -16.18 11.03 -0.40
C GLY A 190 -16.14 10.55 -1.85
N ARG A 191 -15.58 9.36 -2.13
CA ARG A 191 -15.53 8.79 -3.49
C ARG A 191 -16.63 7.77 -3.72
N GLU A 192 -16.90 7.51 -5.00
CA GLU A 192 -17.78 6.43 -5.45
C GLU A 192 -17.05 5.46 -6.38
N PHE A 193 -17.52 4.22 -6.37
CA PHE A 193 -17.13 3.20 -7.33
C PHE A 193 -18.38 2.60 -7.99
N ILE A 194 -18.33 2.41 -9.31
CA ILE A 194 -19.47 1.97 -10.11
C ILE A 194 -19.25 0.57 -10.64
N LEU A 195 -20.12 -0.36 -10.26
CA LEU A 195 -20.23 -1.68 -10.86
C LEU A 195 -21.24 -1.63 -12.01
N GLN A 196 -20.78 -1.82 -13.23
CA GLN A 196 -21.67 -1.86 -14.41
C GLN A 196 -22.42 -3.19 -14.45
N LYS A 197 -23.75 -3.16 -14.58
CA LYS A 197 -24.56 -4.38 -14.75
C LYS A 197 -24.41 -4.88 -16.19
N LYS A 198 -24.04 -6.15 -16.34
CA LYS A 198 -24.09 -6.86 -17.63
C LYS A 198 -25.43 -7.60 -17.72
N GLN A 199 -25.99 -7.70 -18.93
CA GLN A 199 -27.26 -8.38 -19.16
C GLN A 199 -27.15 -9.85 -18.70
N ASN A 200 -28.09 -10.31 -17.88
CA ASN A 200 -28.14 -11.64 -17.27
C ASN A 200 -27.02 -12.01 -16.28
N ASN A 201 -26.19 -11.06 -15.81
CA ASN A 201 -25.15 -11.38 -14.82
C ASN A 201 -25.55 -10.97 -13.40
N LYS A 202 -25.33 -11.88 -12.45
CA LYS A 202 -25.34 -11.59 -11.02
C LYS A 202 -24.00 -10.99 -10.60
N ILE A 203 -24.05 -9.97 -9.75
CA ILE A 203 -22.87 -9.32 -9.18
C ILE A 203 -22.79 -9.66 -7.71
N THR A 204 -21.66 -10.25 -7.31
CA THR A 204 -21.38 -10.49 -5.89
C THR A 204 -20.11 -9.77 -5.49
N PHE A 205 -20.07 -9.27 -4.26
CA PHE A 205 -18.91 -8.62 -3.69
C PHE A 205 -18.96 -8.68 -2.17
N THR A 206 -17.82 -8.43 -1.53
CA THR A 206 -17.69 -8.25 -0.08
C THR A 206 -17.32 -6.80 0.20
N LEU A 207 -18.18 -6.09 0.91
CA LEU A 207 -17.86 -4.78 1.45
C LEU A 207 -17.13 -4.96 2.78
N ILE A 208 -16.02 -4.27 2.96
CA ILE A 208 -15.22 -4.27 4.19
C ILE A 208 -15.14 -2.82 4.70
N GLU A 209 -15.63 -2.62 5.93
CA GLU A 209 -15.66 -1.37 6.67
C GLU A 209 -14.92 -1.57 8.00
N GLY A 210 -13.63 -1.23 8.02
CA GLY A 210 -12.76 -1.52 9.17
C GLY A 210 -12.58 -3.03 9.36
N ASP A 211 -13.01 -3.55 10.51
CA ASP A 211 -12.98 -4.96 10.88
C ASP A 211 -14.26 -5.72 10.46
N LYS A 212 -15.29 -5.01 10.01
CA LYS A 212 -16.57 -5.60 9.60
C LYS A 212 -16.56 -5.91 8.11
N SER A 213 -17.02 -7.10 7.76
CA SER A 213 -17.22 -7.52 6.37
C SER A 213 -18.65 -7.98 6.13
N LYS A 214 -19.25 -7.60 5.00
CA LYS A 214 -20.59 -8.04 4.58
C LYS A 214 -20.60 -8.38 3.10
N SER A 215 -21.13 -9.55 2.77
CA SER A 215 -21.31 -9.98 1.38
C SER A 215 -22.64 -9.50 0.82
N PHE A 216 -22.62 -9.12 -0.45
CA PHE A 216 -23.78 -8.66 -1.21
C PHE A 216 -23.94 -9.49 -2.49
N ASN A 217 -25.18 -9.61 -2.94
CA ASN A 217 -25.56 -10.32 -4.15
C ASN A 217 -26.69 -9.54 -4.83
N TYR A 218 -26.44 -9.10 -6.05
CA TYR A 218 -27.34 -8.31 -6.90
C TYR A 218 -27.55 -9.02 -8.25
#